data_AF-A0A352GRM2-F1
#
_entry.id   AF-A0A352GRM2-F1
#
_cell.length_a   1.000
_cell.length_b   1.000
_cell.length_c   1.000
_cell.angle_alpha   90.00
_cell.angle_beta   90.00
_cell.angle_gamma   90.00
#
_symmetry.space_group_name_H-M   'P 1'
#
loop_
_entity.id
_entity.type
_entity.pdbx_description
1 polymer ?
#
loop_
_entity_poly.entity_id
_entity_poly.type
_entity_poly.pdbx_seq_one_letter_code
_entity_poly.pdbx_strand_id
1 'polypeptide(L)'
;MTLTAPSLADFETMAEEALTLIPDHLRRLAADVIIRIEDFPDEETAREMDLESPFDLLGLYRGIALTDKSVGDPGGMPDMVFL
;
A
#
# COMPACT_ATOMS: atom_id res chain seq x y z
N MET A 1 -29.22 10.15 5.80
CA MET A 1 -27.94 10.48 5.13
C MET A 1 -27.62 9.31 4.23
N THR A 2 -27.49 9.53 2.93
CA THR A 2 -26.96 8.52 2.02
C THR A 2 -25.46 8.40 2.28
N LEU A 3 -24.98 7.19 2.56
CA LEU A 3 -23.54 6.91 2.66
C LEU A 3 -23.01 6.81 1.24
N THR A 4 -22.41 7.87 0.74
CA THR A 4 -21.67 7.86 -0.53
C THR A 4 -20.25 7.38 -0.24
N ALA A 5 -19.71 6.51 -1.09
CA ALA A 5 -18.32 6.11 -0.99
C ALA A 5 -17.39 7.34 -1.17
N PRO A 6 -16.27 7.43 -0.42
CA PRO A 6 -15.26 8.46 -0.62
C PRO A 6 -14.69 8.37 -2.03
N SER A 7 -14.27 9.51 -2.60
CA SER A 7 -13.45 9.51 -3.80
C SER A 7 -12.01 9.10 -3.47
N LEU A 8 -11.20 8.78 -4.47
CA LEU A 8 -9.78 8.48 -4.26
C LEU A 8 -9.03 9.65 -3.59
N ALA A 9 -9.37 10.90 -3.92
CA ALA A 9 -8.77 12.08 -3.28
C ALA A 9 -9.18 12.23 -1.80
N ASP A 10 -10.41 11.84 -1.46
CA ASP A 10 -10.84 11.78 -0.06
C ASP A 10 -10.04 10.70 0.68
N PHE A 11 -9.81 9.55 0.03
CA PHE A 11 -9.05 8.43 0.59
C PHE A 11 -7.56 8.75 0.75
N GLU A 12 -6.95 9.48 -0.20
CA GLU A 12 -5.60 10.04 -0.08
C GLU A 12 -5.48 10.92 1.17
N THR A 13 -6.42 11.84 1.36
CA THR A 13 -6.44 12.71 2.56
C THR A 13 -6.55 11.88 3.83
N MET A 14 -7.44 10.89 3.86
CA MET A 14 -7.61 9.99 5.01
C MET A 14 -6.35 9.16 5.30
N ALA A 15 -5.63 8.71 4.26
CA ALA A 15 -4.39 7.98 4.40
C ALA A 15 -3.28 8.87 4.97
N GLU A 16 -3.16 10.11 4.51
CA GLU A 16 -2.22 11.09 5.07
C GLU A 16 -2.52 11.37 6.56
N GLU A 17 -3.79 11.56 6.92
CA GLU A 17 -4.19 11.71 8.31
C GLU A 17 -3.85 10.47 9.15
N ALA A 18 -4.15 9.27 8.64
CA ALA A 18 -3.83 8.01 9.32
C ALA A 18 -2.32 7.85 9.54
N LEU A 19 -1.50 8.22 8.55
CA LEU A 19 -0.05 8.26 8.70
C LEU A 19 0.36 9.17 9.86
N THR A 20 -0.28 10.34 10.02
CA THR A 20 0.01 11.26 11.13
C THR A 20 -0.40 10.73 12.52
N LEU A 21 -1.04 9.57 12.61
CA LEU A 21 -1.35 8.91 13.87
C LEU A 21 -0.37 7.79 14.24
N ILE A 22 0.46 7.32 13.29
CA ILE A 22 1.43 6.26 13.53
C ILE A 22 2.53 6.77 14.49
N PRO A 23 2.93 6.05 15.56
CA PRO A 23 4.03 6.47 16.42
C PRO A 23 5.35 6.74 15.66
N ASP A 24 6.09 7.78 16.05
CA ASP A 24 7.31 8.23 15.34
C ASP A 24 8.34 7.12 15.11
N HIS A 25 8.51 6.23 16.10
CA HIS A 25 9.48 5.14 15.99
C HIS A 25 9.10 4.13 14.90
N LEU A 26 7.81 3.95 14.59
CA LEU A 26 7.34 3.11 13.49
C LEU A 26 7.40 3.86 12.16
N ARG A 27 7.05 5.15 12.13
CA ARG A 27 7.18 5.96 10.90
C ARG A 27 8.59 5.99 10.36
N ARG A 28 9.60 6.04 11.23
CA ARG A 28 11.01 5.97 10.84
C ARG A 28 11.38 4.67 10.14
N LEU A 29 10.71 3.56 10.49
CA LEU A 29 10.93 2.26 9.84
C LEU A 29 10.24 2.18 8.48
N ALA A 30 9.18 2.97 8.28
CA ALA A 30 8.42 3.03 7.03
C ALA A 30 8.79 4.23 6.14
N ALA A 31 9.90 4.93 6.42
CA ALA A 31 10.25 6.18 5.74
C ALA A 31 10.51 6.02 4.24
N ASP A 32 10.97 4.84 3.82
CA ASP A 32 11.23 4.51 2.41
C ASP A 32 10.04 3.78 1.72
N VAL A 33 8.91 3.65 2.42
CA VAL A 33 7.71 2.99 1.90
C VAL A 33 6.85 4.00 1.14
N ILE A 34 6.46 3.66 -0.09
CA ILE A 34 5.55 4.46 -0.90
C ILE A 34 4.12 3.97 -0.66
N ILE A 35 3.22 4.88 -0.30
CA ILE A 35 1.79 4.59 -0.23
C ILE A 35 1.13 4.96 -1.57
N ARG A 36 0.34 4.05 -2.11
CA ARG A 36 -0.43 4.20 -3.34
C ARG A 36 -1.90 3.98 -3.04
N ILE A 37 -2.73 4.90 -3.48
CA ILE A 37 -4.19 4.79 -3.37
C ILE A 37 -4.72 4.31 -4.71
N GLU A 38 -5.41 3.18 -4.71
CA GLU A 38 -6.04 2.59 -5.89
C GLU A 38 -7.47 2.15 -5.56
N ASP A 39 -8.37 2.21 -6.54
CA ASP A 39 -9.78 1.83 -6.30
C ASP A 39 -9.90 0.32 -6.04
N PHE A 40 -9.15 -0.49 -6.80
CA PHE A 40 -9.10 -1.94 -6.70
C PHE A 40 -7.73 -2.48 -7.14
N PRO A 41 -7.31 -3.66 -6.66
CA PRO A 41 -6.10 -4.31 -7.17
C PRO A 41 -6.19 -4.58 -8.67
N ASP A 42 -5.05 -4.50 -9.35
CA ASP A 42 -4.94 -4.91 -10.74
C ASP A 42 -5.18 -6.42 -10.91
N GLU A 43 -5.46 -6.85 -12.14
CA GLU A 43 -5.80 -8.26 -12.41
C GLU A 43 -4.67 -9.25 -12.10
N GLU A 44 -3.40 -8.84 -12.21
CA GLU A 44 -2.27 -9.69 -11.86
C GLU A 44 -2.27 -9.92 -10.36
N THR A 45 -2.34 -8.86 -9.57
CA THR A 45 -2.45 -8.91 -8.12
C THR A 45 -3.65 -9.77 -7.67
N ALA A 46 -4.84 -9.57 -8.26
CA ALA A 46 -6.02 -10.33 -7.88
C ALA A 46 -5.88 -11.84 -8.16
N ARG A 47 -5.21 -12.21 -9.27
CA ARG A 47 -4.91 -13.60 -9.61
C ARG A 47 -3.84 -14.20 -8.69
N GLU A 48 -2.77 -13.47 -8.40
CA GLU A 48 -1.69 -13.91 -7.51
C GLU A 48 -2.20 -14.17 -6.08
N MET A 49 -3.16 -13.37 -5.62
CA MET A 49 -3.74 -13.47 -4.28
C MET A 49 -4.99 -14.37 -4.20
N ASP A 50 -5.42 -14.97 -5.32
CA ASP A 50 -6.62 -15.82 -5.41
C ASP A 50 -7.90 -15.14 -4.87
N LEU A 51 -8.10 -13.87 -5.24
CA LEU A 51 -9.26 -13.09 -4.78
C LEU A 51 -10.54 -13.53 -5.52
N GLU A 52 -11.62 -13.78 -4.79
CA GLU A 52 -12.93 -14.07 -5.37
C GLU A 52 -13.67 -12.79 -5.78
N SER A 53 -13.31 -11.67 -5.15
CA SER A 53 -13.85 -10.33 -5.32
C SER A 53 -12.74 -9.29 -5.07
N PRO A 54 -12.74 -8.15 -5.78
CA PRO A 54 -11.74 -7.10 -5.53
C PRO A 54 -11.87 -6.46 -4.14
N PHE A 55 -12.99 -6.69 -3.43
CA PHE A 55 -13.19 -6.26 -2.05
C PHE A 55 -12.57 -7.20 -1.01
N ASP A 56 -12.03 -8.35 -1.42
CA ASP A 56 -11.40 -9.30 -0.51
C ASP A 56 -10.02 -8.82 -0.03
N LEU A 57 -9.46 -7.81 -0.72
CA LEU A 57 -8.19 -7.18 -0.40
C LEU A 57 -8.43 -5.72 0.02
N LEU A 58 -8.14 -5.41 1.29
CA LEU A 58 -8.28 -4.06 1.85
C LEU A 58 -6.99 -3.23 1.77
N GLY A 59 -5.89 -3.86 1.37
CA GLY A 59 -4.59 -3.23 1.24
C GLY A 59 -3.49 -4.26 1.07
N LEU A 60 -2.43 -3.89 0.37
CA LEU A 60 -1.34 -4.79 -0.02
C LEU A 60 0.01 -4.17 0.30
N TYR A 61 0.85 -4.88 1.03
CA TYR A 61 2.28 -4.57 1.11
C TYR A 61 3.04 -5.36 0.04
N ARG A 62 3.79 -4.66 -0.81
CA ARG A 62 4.66 -5.24 -1.85
C ARG A 62 6.08 -4.72 -1.65
N GLY A 63 6.99 -5.60 -1.27
CA GLY A 63 8.40 -5.26 -1.07
C GLY A 63 9.30 -6.45 -1.32
N ILE A 64 10.57 -6.20 -1.63
CA ILE A 64 11.59 -7.24 -1.77
C ILE A 64 12.16 -7.51 -0.37
N ALA A 65 12.21 -8.78 0.05
CA ALA A 65 12.80 -9.13 1.34
C ALA A 65 14.24 -8.61 1.44
N LEU A 66 14.64 -8.09 2.61
CA LEU A 66 16.00 -7.58 2.83
C LEU A 66 17.10 -8.62 2.52
N THR A 67 16.78 -9.92 2.58
CA THR A 67 17.67 -11.03 2.23
C THR A 67 17.91 -11.19 0.73
N ASP A 68 16.97 -10.71 -0.10
CA ASP A 68 17.03 -10.75 -1.56
C ASP A 68 17.43 -9.40 -2.17
N LYS A 69 17.53 -8.33 -1.36
CA LYS A 69 18.17 -7.05 -1.72
C LYS A 69 19.68 -7.29 -1.88
N SER A 70 20.09 -7.82 -3.04
CA SER A 70 21.50 -8.07 -3.37
C SER A 70 22.29 -6.75 -3.40
N VAL A 71 23.46 -6.74 -2.75
CA VAL A 71 24.43 -5.62 -2.74
C VAL A 71 24.85 -5.19 -4.16
N GLY A 72 24.61 -6.02 -5.18
CA GLY A 72 24.95 -5.78 -6.58
C GLY A 72 23.83 -5.19 -7.46
N ASP A 73 22.61 -5.00 -6.95
CA ASP A 73 21.51 -4.40 -7.73
C ASP A 73 20.86 -3.24 -6.95
N PRO A 74 21.41 -2.01 -7.07
CA PRO A 74 20.86 -0.82 -6.40
C PRO A 74 19.53 -0.33 -7.00
N GLY A 75 18.96 -1.04 -7.98
CA GLY A 75 17.73 -0.67 -8.70
C GLY A 75 16.45 -1.33 -8.20
N GLY A 76 16.45 -1.92 -7.00
CA GLY A 76 15.25 -2.54 -6.43
C GLY A 76 14.09 -1.54 -6.30
N MET A 77 12.90 -1.94 -6.73
CA MET A 77 11.68 -1.14 -6.53
C MET A 77 11.52 -0.82 -5.03
N PRO A 78 11.13 0.42 -4.65
CA PRO A 78 10.86 0.75 -3.26
C PRO A 78 9.72 -0.13 -2.73
N ASP A 79 9.73 -0.36 -1.41
CA ASP A 79 8.64 -1.05 -0.75
C ASP A 79 7.36 -0.21 -0.88
N MET A 80 6.25 -0.83 -1.23
CA MET A 80 4.98 -0.15 -1.53
C MET A 80 3.86 -0.70 -0.65
N VAL A 81 2.96 0.19 -0.23
CA VAL A 81 1.67 -0.16 0.38
C VAL A 81 0.57 0.39 -0.51
N PHE A 82 -0.29 -0.50 -1.00
CA PHE A 82 -1.50 -0.16 -1.74
C PHE A 82 -2.68 -0.12 -0.76
N LEU A 83 -3.50 0.92 -0.87
CA LEU A 83 -4.72 1.13 -0.11
C LEU A 83 -5.88 1.43 -1.05
#